data_AF-A0AAX1L5S5-F1
#
_entry.id   AF-A0AAX1L5S5-F1
#
_cell.length_a   1.000
_cell.length_b   1.000
_cell.length_c   1.000
_cell.angle_alpha   90.00
_cell.angle_beta   90.00
_cell.angle_gamma   90.00
#
_symmetry.space_group_name_H-M   'P 1'
#
loop_
_entity.id
_entity.type
_entity.pdbx_description
1 polymer ?
#
loop_
_entity_poly.entity_id
_entity_poly.type
_entity_poly.pdbx_seq_one_letter_code
_entity_poly.pdbx_strand_id
1 'polypeptide(L)'
;MRKFLAVATASTVALSCATTALADDNTTTINPPSGYKYHGDITQGEGSSQEVFKLYQKPDKDGDLAQQIVYDKDGKVVCDTASSKADFMWTAGNTRCNYKKPLDVIKDISSYIAAISAAIGALFAIYTTAQKFIK
;
A
#
# COMPACT_ATOMS: atom_id res chain seq x y z
N MET A 1 13.59 23.85 42.40
CA MET A 1 12.63 24.59 41.55
C MET A 1 12.42 23.79 40.27
N ARG A 2 11.21 23.27 40.06
CA ARG A 2 10.84 22.45 38.89
C ARG A 2 10.58 23.39 37.72
N LYS A 3 11.32 23.24 36.62
CA LYS A 3 11.04 23.95 35.37
C LYS A 3 10.17 23.04 34.49
N PHE A 4 8.93 23.44 34.29
CA PHE A 4 8.03 22.86 33.30
C PHE A 4 8.57 23.19 31.91
N LEU A 5 8.83 22.17 31.10
CA LEU A 5 9.14 22.35 29.68
C LEU A 5 7.81 22.31 28.91
N ALA A 6 7.40 23.47 28.41
CA ALA A 6 6.21 23.61 27.59
C ALA A 6 6.44 22.98 26.21
N VAL A 7 5.54 22.08 25.83
CA VAL A 7 5.39 21.59 24.46
C VAL A 7 4.84 22.73 23.61
N ALA A 8 5.60 23.18 22.61
CA ALA A 8 5.12 24.08 21.58
C ALA A 8 4.78 23.25 20.33
N THR A 9 3.50 22.90 20.20
CA THR A 9 2.89 22.55 18.92
C THR A 9 2.87 23.79 18.03
N ALA A 10 3.61 23.75 16.93
CA ALA A 10 3.45 24.70 15.82
C ALA A 10 2.95 23.93 14.59
N SER A 11 1.62 23.82 14.50
CA SER A 11 0.94 23.49 13.26
C SER A 11 0.79 24.78 12.46
N THR A 12 1.33 24.84 11.25
CA THR A 12 0.72 25.52 10.09
C THR A 12 1.66 25.41 8.90
N VAL A 13 1.30 24.58 7.92
CA VAL A 13 1.62 24.88 6.53
C VAL A 13 0.28 24.90 5.80
N ALA A 14 -0.28 26.11 5.72
CA ALA A 14 -1.26 26.42 4.70
C ALA A 14 -0.47 26.73 3.43
N LEU A 15 -0.59 25.89 2.41
CA LEU A 15 -0.30 26.29 1.04
C LEU A 15 -1.50 25.91 0.17
N SER A 16 -2.29 26.93 -0.12
CA SER A 16 -3.30 26.94 -1.16
C SER A 16 -2.62 26.84 -2.53
N CYS A 17 -3.07 25.91 -3.37
CA CYS A 17 -3.32 26.20 -4.79
C CYS A 17 -4.15 25.06 -5.37
N ALA A 18 -5.36 25.42 -5.81
CA ALA A 18 -6.13 24.59 -6.72
C ALA A 18 -5.32 24.41 -8.01
N THR A 19 -4.89 23.18 -8.27
CA THR A 19 -4.47 22.77 -9.60
C THR A 19 -5.51 21.80 -10.13
N THR A 20 -6.19 22.20 -11.20
CA THR A 20 -6.89 21.29 -12.10
C THR A 20 -5.92 20.17 -12.46
N ALA A 21 -6.24 18.93 -12.07
CA ALA A 21 -5.50 17.77 -12.53
C ALA A 21 -5.58 17.75 -14.06
N LEU A 22 -4.46 18.07 -14.70
CA LEU A 22 -4.26 17.82 -16.12
C LEU A 22 -4.41 16.31 -16.30
N ALA A 23 -5.32 15.91 -17.18
CA ALA A 23 -5.39 14.54 -17.65
C ALA A 23 -4.03 14.22 -18.32
N ASP A 24 -3.20 13.46 -17.62
CA ASP A 24 -1.95 12.93 -18.15
C ASP A 24 -2.32 11.80 -19.12
N ASP A 25 -2.46 12.16 -20.39
CA ASP A 25 -2.89 11.29 -21.49
C ASP A 25 -1.74 10.37 -21.95
N ASN A 26 -0.96 9.83 -21.00
CA ASN A 26 0.10 8.88 -21.28
C ASN A 26 -0.51 7.49 -21.50
N THR A 27 -0.99 7.25 -22.71
CA THR A 27 -1.52 5.95 -23.13
C THR A 27 -0.38 4.98 -23.45
N THR A 28 0.41 4.62 -22.43
CA THR A 28 1.29 3.45 -22.52
C THR A 28 0.42 2.26 -22.94
N THR A 29 0.73 1.66 -24.09
CA THR A 29 0.00 0.48 -24.57
C THR A 29 0.45 -0.71 -23.73
N ILE A 30 -0.39 -1.11 -22.79
CA ILE A 30 -0.14 -2.24 -21.90
C ILE A 30 -0.61 -3.52 -22.59
N ASN A 31 0.30 -4.48 -22.74
CA ASN A 31 -0.02 -5.82 -23.22
C ASN A 31 -0.14 -6.77 -22.01
N PRO A 32 -1.36 -7.03 -21.50
CA PRO A 32 -1.54 -7.92 -20.36
C PRO A 32 -1.28 -9.39 -20.76
N PRO A 33 -1.08 -10.30 -19.79
CA PRO A 33 -1.02 -11.73 -20.04
C PRO A 33 -2.27 -12.25 -20.77
N SER A 34 -2.12 -13.37 -21.49
CA SER A 34 -3.21 -13.98 -22.24
C SER A 34 -4.44 -14.27 -21.37
N GLY A 35 -5.63 -14.00 -21.92
CA GLY A 35 -6.93 -14.21 -21.27
C GLY A 35 -7.40 -13.04 -20.41
N TYR A 36 -6.55 -12.06 -20.11
CA TYR A 36 -6.97 -10.83 -19.46
C TYR A 36 -7.55 -9.84 -20.48
N LYS A 37 -8.68 -9.23 -20.13
CA LYS A 37 -9.36 -8.21 -20.92
C LYS A 37 -9.37 -6.90 -20.15
N TYR A 38 -9.18 -5.80 -20.87
CA TYR A 38 -9.31 -4.47 -20.30
C TYR A 38 -10.76 -4.27 -19.82
N HIS A 39 -10.90 -3.89 -18.55
CA HIS A 39 -12.21 -3.66 -17.93
C HIS A 39 -12.51 -2.17 -17.79
N GLY A 40 -11.48 -1.36 -17.53
CA GLY A 40 -11.62 0.09 -17.42
C GLY A 40 -10.50 0.70 -16.59
N ASP A 41 -10.52 2.02 -16.54
CA ASP A 41 -9.65 2.81 -15.66
C ASP A 41 -10.35 2.98 -14.31
N ILE A 42 -9.58 2.85 -13.23
CA ILE A 42 -10.02 3.06 -11.86
C ILE A 42 -9.20 4.17 -11.22
N THR A 43 -9.87 5.13 -10.59
CA THR A 43 -9.19 6.18 -9.82
C THR A 43 -9.15 5.78 -8.34
N GLN A 44 -7.96 5.76 -7.76
CA GLN A 44 -7.76 5.46 -6.33
C GLN A 44 -6.96 6.60 -5.68
N GLY A 45 -7.06 6.73 -4.36
CA GLY A 45 -6.41 7.81 -3.60
C GLY A 45 -7.35 8.92 -3.14
N GLU A 46 -6.81 9.89 -2.40
CA GLU A 46 -7.59 10.98 -1.80
C GLU A 46 -6.91 12.34 -2.07
N GLY A 47 -7.70 13.36 -2.42
CA GLY A 47 -7.20 14.71 -2.68
C GLY A 47 -6.17 14.75 -3.82
N SER A 48 -5.02 15.39 -3.57
CA SER A 48 -3.92 15.51 -4.54
C SER A 48 -3.14 14.22 -4.79
N SER A 49 -3.46 13.13 -4.07
CA SER A 49 -2.85 11.80 -4.25
C SER A 49 -3.67 10.86 -5.12
N GLN A 50 -4.70 11.36 -5.81
CA GLN A 50 -5.49 10.54 -6.71
C GLN A 50 -4.69 10.14 -7.95
N GLU A 51 -4.69 8.85 -8.23
CA GLU A 51 -4.01 8.25 -9.38
C GLU A 51 -4.99 7.36 -10.15
N VAL A 52 -4.77 7.29 -11.46
CA VAL A 52 -5.55 6.45 -12.38
C VAL A 52 -4.78 5.17 -12.66
N PHE A 53 -5.46 4.03 -12.53
CA PHE A 53 -4.91 2.70 -12.76
C PHE A 53 -5.72 1.96 -13.82
N LYS A 54 -5.06 1.10 -14.59
CA LYS A 54 -5.73 0.28 -15.61
C LYS A 54 -6.08 -1.08 -15.03
N LEU A 55 -7.37 -1.41 -15.00
CA LEU A 55 -7.87 -2.68 -14.49
C LEU A 55 -8.11 -3.65 -15.64
N TYR A 56 -7.48 -4.82 -15.54
CA TYR A 56 -7.70 -5.95 -16.43
C TYR A 56 -8.26 -7.13 -15.63
N GLN A 57 -9.21 -7.82 -16.24
CA GLN A 57 -9.93 -8.92 -15.62
C GLN A 57 -9.86 -10.14 -16.51
N LYS A 58 -9.73 -11.30 -15.88
CA LYS A 58 -9.83 -12.59 -16.54
C LYS A 58 -11.00 -13.36 -15.94
N PRO A 59 -12.06 -13.62 -16.72
CA PRO A 59 -13.15 -14.47 -16.28
C PRO A 59 -12.72 -15.94 -16.24
N ASP A 60 -13.42 -16.76 -15.45
CA ASP A 60 -13.33 -18.21 -15.51
C ASP A 60 -14.16 -18.78 -16.68
N LYS A 61 -14.41 -20.10 -16.65
CA LYS A 61 -15.16 -20.81 -17.69
C LYS A 61 -16.66 -20.48 -17.67
N ASP A 62 -17.18 -20.08 -16.52
CA ASP A 62 -18.60 -19.78 -16.30
C ASP A 62 -18.88 -18.28 -16.53
N GLY A 63 -17.83 -17.48 -16.72
CA GLY A 63 -17.90 -16.05 -16.98
C GLY A 63 -17.72 -15.19 -15.73
N ASP A 64 -17.53 -15.82 -14.57
CA ASP A 64 -17.31 -15.14 -13.29
C ASP A 64 -15.87 -14.63 -13.18
N LEU A 65 -15.65 -13.60 -12.36
CA LEU A 65 -14.32 -13.01 -12.18
C LEU A 65 -13.37 -14.00 -11.50
N ALA A 66 -12.38 -14.51 -12.24
CA ALA A 66 -11.36 -15.40 -11.71
C ALA A 66 -10.14 -14.64 -11.19
N GLN A 67 -9.64 -13.67 -11.98
CA GLN A 67 -8.38 -12.99 -11.70
C GLN A 67 -8.42 -11.51 -12.09
N GLN A 68 -7.68 -10.70 -11.35
CA GLN A 68 -7.46 -9.28 -11.65
C GLN A 68 -5.97 -8.98 -11.72
N ILE A 69 -5.64 -8.06 -12.63
CA ILE A 69 -4.33 -7.41 -12.67
C ILE A 69 -4.54 -5.92 -12.88
N VAL A 70 -3.82 -5.13 -12.10
CA VAL A 70 -3.90 -3.67 -12.06
C VAL A 70 -2.52 -3.11 -12.40
N TYR A 71 -2.52 -2.17 -13.32
CA TYR A 71 -1.32 -1.45 -13.75
C TYR A 71 -1.41 0.02 -13.38
N ASP A 72 -0.28 0.63 -13.04
CA ASP A 72 -0.15 2.09 -12.99
C ASP A 72 -0.05 2.70 -14.40
N LYS A 73 -0.01 4.04 -14.47
CA LYS A 73 0.12 4.82 -15.72
C LYS A 73 1.38 4.47 -16.53
N ASP A 74 2.42 4.01 -15.85
CA ASP A 74 3.72 3.66 -16.46
C ASP A 74 3.76 2.19 -16.92
N GLY A 75 2.65 1.45 -16.75
CA GLY A 75 2.52 0.06 -17.18
C GLY A 75 3.15 -0.94 -16.21
N LYS A 76 3.45 -0.55 -14.98
CA LYS A 76 3.96 -1.45 -13.94
C LYS A 76 2.79 -2.09 -13.20
N VAL A 77 2.93 -3.39 -12.93
CA VAL A 77 1.97 -4.16 -12.13
C VAL A 77 2.02 -3.70 -10.67
N VAL A 78 0.92 -3.12 -10.18
CA VAL A 78 0.73 -2.72 -8.77
C VAL A 78 -0.04 -3.78 -7.97
N CYS A 79 -0.86 -4.58 -8.65
CA CYS A 79 -1.51 -5.76 -8.07
C CYS A 79 -1.79 -6.83 -9.13
N ASP A 80 -1.58 -8.09 -8.79
CA ASP A 80 -1.90 -9.26 -9.59
C ASP A 80 -2.35 -10.42 -8.67
N THR A 81 -3.61 -10.83 -8.80
CA THR A 81 -4.17 -11.91 -7.98
C THR A 81 -3.64 -13.28 -8.38
N ALA A 82 -3.14 -13.46 -9.61
CA ALA A 82 -2.61 -14.75 -10.08
C ALA A 82 -1.26 -15.10 -9.44
N SER A 83 -0.39 -14.09 -9.28
CA SER A 83 0.92 -14.25 -8.64
C SER A 83 0.93 -13.83 -7.16
N SER A 84 -0.22 -13.43 -6.62
CA SER A 84 -0.35 -12.81 -5.29
C SER A 84 0.60 -11.62 -5.08
N LYS A 85 1.00 -10.98 -6.18
CA LYS A 85 1.89 -9.82 -6.16
C LYS A 85 1.06 -8.58 -5.89
N ALA A 86 1.47 -7.80 -4.91
CA ALA A 86 0.93 -6.48 -4.65
C ALA A 86 2.06 -5.57 -4.20
N ASP A 87 1.96 -4.29 -4.53
CA ASP A 87 2.77 -3.29 -3.85
C ASP A 87 2.20 -2.97 -2.45
N PHE A 88 2.81 -2.02 -1.76
CA PHE A 88 2.43 -1.64 -0.40
C PHE A 88 1.05 -0.98 -0.30
N MET A 89 0.51 -0.42 -1.38
CA MET A 89 -0.80 0.21 -1.47
C MET A 89 -1.88 -0.75 -1.93
N TRP A 90 -1.55 -2.01 -2.20
CA TRP A 90 -2.51 -3.00 -2.68
C TRP A 90 -2.52 -4.26 -1.81
N THR A 91 -3.65 -4.97 -1.87
CA THR A 91 -3.73 -6.35 -1.41
C THR A 91 -4.24 -7.22 -2.55
N ALA A 92 -3.50 -8.27 -2.87
CA ALA A 92 -3.98 -9.34 -3.72
C ALA A 92 -4.86 -10.27 -2.87
N GLY A 93 -6.18 -10.16 -3.01
CA GLY A 93 -7.13 -11.13 -2.47
C GLY A 93 -7.28 -12.34 -3.40
N ASN A 94 -8.23 -13.22 -3.11
CA ASN A 94 -8.44 -14.44 -3.90
C ASN A 94 -8.73 -14.14 -5.39
N THR A 95 -9.67 -13.23 -5.68
CA THR A 95 -10.08 -12.89 -7.05
C THR A 95 -10.03 -11.40 -7.36
N ARG A 96 -9.76 -10.55 -6.36
CA ARG A 96 -9.80 -9.08 -6.50
C ARG A 96 -8.56 -8.41 -5.93
N CYS A 97 -8.14 -7.37 -6.65
CA CYS A 97 -7.18 -6.39 -6.17
C CYS A 97 -7.90 -5.31 -5.37
N ASN A 98 -7.45 -5.07 -4.14
CA ASN A 98 -8.03 -4.04 -3.27
C ASN A 98 -7.00 -2.96 -2.95
N TYR A 99 -7.36 -1.71 -3.19
CA TYR A 99 -6.55 -0.56 -2.81
C TYR A 99 -6.58 -0.37 -1.30
N LYS A 100 -5.40 -0.28 -0.68
CA LYS A 100 -5.22 0.10 0.72
C LYS A 100 -5.09 1.61 0.79
N LYS A 101 -5.94 2.23 1.60
CA LYS A 101 -5.82 3.66 1.88
C LYS A 101 -4.45 3.95 2.53
N PRO A 102 -3.83 5.12 2.26
CA PRO A 102 -2.54 5.47 2.85
C PRO A 102 -2.53 5.35 4.38
N LEU A 103 -3.64 5.72 5.03
CA LEU A 103 -3.76 5.61 6.49
C LEU A 103 -3.70 4.15 6.98
N ASP A 104 -4.29 3.21 6.25
CA ASP A 104 -4.27 1.79 6.62
C ASP A 104 -2.91 1.16 6.35
N VAL A 105 -2.23 1.58 5.28
CA VAL A 105 -0.82 1.24 5.05
C VAL A 105 0.05 1.70 6.22
N ILE A 106 -0.12 2.94 6.70
CA ILE A 106 0.63 3.47 7.86
C ILE A 106 0.34 2.66 9.13
N LYS A 107 -0.92 2.26 9.35
CA LYS A 107 -1.29 1.39 10.48
C LYS A 107 -0.62 0.02 10.38
N ASP A 108 -0.64 -0.61 9.20
CA ASP A 108 0.00 -1.92 8.99
C ASP A 108 1.51 -1.84 9.25
N ILE A 109 2.18 -0.81 8.75
CA ILE A 109 3.62 -0.58 8.98
C ILE A 109 3.90 -0.35 10.46
N SER A 110 3.13 0.50 11.15
CA SER A 110 3.34 0.77 12.57
C SER A 110 3.12 -0.47 13.44
N SER A 111 2.12 -1.30 13.13
CA SER A 111 1.88 -2.59 13.77
C SER A 111 3.06 -3.55 13.58
N TYR A 112 3.58 -3.63 12.36
CA TYR A 112 4.75 -4.46 12.04
C TYR A 112 6.01 -4.01 12.80
N ILE A 113 6.26 -2.70 12.88
CA ILE A 113 7.37 -2.13 13.68
C ILE A 113 7.22 -2.48 15.16
N ALA A 114 6.00 -2.38 15.71
CA ALA A 114 5.74 -2.74 17.10
C ALA A 114 6.00 -4.23 17.38
N ALA A 115 5.59 -5.11 16.48
CA ALA A 115 5.82 -6.55 16.59
C ALA A 115 7.32 -6.90 16.57
N ILE A 116 8.09 -6.31 15.64
CA ILE A 116 9.55 -6.49 15.58
C ILE A 116 10.20 -5.99 16.88
N SER A 117 9.81 -4.81 17.35
CA SER A 117 10.37 -4.21 18.57
C SER A 117 10.12 -5.11 19.79
N ALA A 118 8.93 -5.70 19.89
CA ALA A 118 8.61 -6.66 20.96
C ALA A 118 9.48 -7.93 20.89
N ALA A 119 9.67 -8.49 19.69
CA ALA A 119 10.51 -9.68 19.48
C ALA A 119 11.97 -9.43 19.87
N ILE A 120 12.53 -8.26 19.49
CA ILE A 120 13.88 -7.84 19.88
C ILE A 120 13.98 -7.73 21.42
N GLY A 121 12.99 -7.11 22.07
CA GLY A 121 12.94 -7.01 23.53
C GLY A 121 12.96 -8.37 24.23
N ALA A 122 12.19 -9.34 23.72
CA ALA A 122 12.17 -10.70 24.25
C ALA A 122 13.54 -11.39 24.12
N LEU A 123 14.24 -11.23 22.99
CA LEU A 123 15.59 -11.76 22.79
C LEU A 123 16.59 -11.19 23.81
N PHE A 124 16.55 -9.88 24.07
CA PHE A 124 17.42 -9.26 25.08
C PHE A 124 17.12 -9.76 26.50
N ALA A 125 15.85 -10.00 26.84
CA ALA A 125 15.47 -10.57 28.13
C ALA A 125 15.99 -12.01 28.32
N ILE A 126 15.93 -12.83 27.27
CA ILE A 126 16.50 -14.18 27.27
C ILE A 126 18.02 -14.12 27.42
N TYR A 127 18.70 -13.27 26.64
CA TYR A 127 20.16 -13.11 26.71
C TYR A 127 20.63 -12.69 28.11
N THR A 128 20.00 -11.68 28.70
CA THR A 128 20.34 -11.22 30.06
C THR A 128 20.06 -12.27 31.12
N THR A 129 19.03 -13.10 30.94
CA THR A 129 18.74 -14.23 31.83
C THR A 129 19.79 -15.34 31.67
N ALA A 130 20.16 -15.70 30.44
CA ALA A 130 21.19 -16.71 30.17
C ALA A 130 22.56 -16.30 30.76
N GLN A 131 22.94 -15.03 30.68
CA GLN A 131 24.16 -14.49 31.29
C GLN A 131 24.21 -14.66 32.82
N LYS A 132 23.06 -14.79 33.51
CA LYS A 132 23.03 -15.06 34.96
C LYS A 132 23.39 -16.51 35.31
N PHE A 133 23.29 -17.44 34.37
CA PHE A 133 23.59 -18.87 34.58
C PHE A 133 24.99 -19.27 34.09
N ILE A 134 25.68 -18.39 33.37
CA ILE A 134 27.04 -18.62 32.85
C ILE A 134 28.12 -18.06 33.82
N LYS A 135 27.70 -17.44 34.92
CA LYS A 135 28.54 -17.10 36.07
C LYS A 135 28.38 -18.14 37.16
#